data_AF-A0A0S7XT48-F1
#
_entry.id   AF-A0A0S7XT48-F1
#
_cell.length_a   1.000
_cell.length_b   1.000
_cell.length_c   1.000
_cell.angle_alpha   90.00
_cell.angle_beta   90.00
_cell.angle_gamma   90.00
#
_symmetry.space_group_name_H-M   'P 1'
#
loop_
_entity.id
_entity.type
_entity.pdbx_description
1 polymer ?
#
loop_
_entity_poly.entity_id
_entity_poly.type
_entity_poly.pdbx_seq_one_letter_code
_entity_poly.pdbx_strand_id
1 'polypeptide(L)' 'LAAERGVRTIAFPSISTGAYRYPLSEAAPIAIQAVKDFLKQETSIKEVYFVLFNDQTYEAYVNAA' A
#
# COMPACT_ATOMS: atom_id res chain seq x y z
N LEU A 1 11.09 -4.79 -9.10
CA LEU A 1 12.29 -4.50 -8.26
C LEU A 1 12.38 -5.31 -6.96
N ALA A 2 11.51 -5.13 -5.95
CA ALA A 2 11.70 -5.80 -4.65
C ALA A 2 11.67 -7.33 -4.76
N ALA A 3 10.73 -7.87 -5.56
CA ALA A 3 10.64 -9.30 -5.83
C ALA A 3 11.88 -9.86 -6.55
N GLU A 4 12.38 -9.14 -7.58
CA GLU A 4 13.63 -9.46 -8.30
C GLU A 4 14.85 -9.49 -7.38
N ARG A 5 14.82 -8.71 -6.30
CA ARG A 5 15.89 -8.67 -5.28
C ARG A 5 15.69 -9.68 -4.16
N GLY A 6 14.67 -10.53 -4.25
CA GLY A 6 14.38 -11.56 -3.24
C GLY A 6 13.92 -11.00 -1.88
N VAL A 7 13.42 -9.76 -1.84
CA VAL A 7 12.85 -9.17 -0.61
C VAL A 7 11.65 -10.01 -0.17
N ARG A 8 11.39 -10.12 1.14
CA ARG A 8 10.22 -10.84 1.66
C ARG A 8 9.17 -9.92 2.27
N THR A 9 9.56 -8.75 2.74
CA THR A 9 8.67 -7.82 3.45
C THR A 9 8.88 -6.40 2.93
N ILE A 10 7.79 -5.68 2.67
CA ILE A 10 7.82 -4.29 2.20
C ILE A 10 6.91 -3.42 3.07
N ALA A 11 7.34 -2.18 3.33
CA ALA A 11 6.50 -1.15 3.92
C ALA A 11 6.29 0.00 2.92
N PHE A 12 5.04 0.40 2.71
CA PHE A 12 4.68 1.57 1.92
C PHE A 12 4.06 2.66 2.80
N PRO A 13 4.44 3.94 2.64
CA PRO A 13 3.66 5.03 3.19
C PRO A 13 2.39 5.25 2.35
N SER A 14 1.53 6.18 2.77
CA SER A 14 0.43 6.67 1.92
C SER A 14 1.01 7.59 0.83
N ILE A 15 1.25 7.02 -0.35
CA ILE A 15 1.90 7.72 -1.47
C ILE A 15 0.94 8.74 -2.09
N SER A 16 1.46 9.92 -2.44
CA SER A 16 0.75 11.03 -3.10
C SER A 16 -0.32 11.77 -2.28
N THR A 17 -0.65 11.31 -1.06
CA THR A 17 -1.74 11.88 -0.25
C THR A 17 -1.31 13.00 0.70
N GLY A 18 0.01 13.24 0.83
CA GLY A 18 0.59 14.36 1.57
C GLY A 18 0.73 15.63 0.72
N ALA A 19 1.98 16.04 0.46
CA ALA A 19 2.28 17.28 -0.28
C ALA A 19 1.62 17.36 -1.67
N TYR A 20 1.36 16.21 -2.31
CA TYR A 20 0.74 16.14 -3.64
C TYR A 20 -0.80 16.13 -3.61
N ARG A 21 -1.40 16.05 -2.42
CA ARG A 21 -2.84 16.24 -2.18
C ARG A 21 -3.76 15.33 -3.01
N TYR A 22 -3.30 14.15 -3.40
CA TYR A 22 -4.16 13.17 -4.03
C TYR A 22 -5.22 12.70 -3.00
N PRO A 23 -6.51 12.62 -3.37
CA PRO A 23 -7.57 12.27 -2.42
C PRO A 23 -7.36 10.90 -1.75
N LEU A 24 -7.43 10.85 -0.41
CA LEU A 24 -7.25 9.60 0.34
C LEU A 24 -8.28 8.54 -0.04
N SER A 25 -9.54 8.94 -0.24
CA SER A 25 -10.64 8.06 -0.62
C SER A 25 -10.45 7.38 -1.98
N GLU A 26 -9.61 7.97 -2.85
CA GLU A 26 -9.26 7.39 -4.14
C GLU A 26 -7.92 6.64 -4.07
N ALA A 27 -6.92 7.18 -3.38
CA ALA A 27 -5.59 6.56 -3.28
C ALA A 27 -5.58 5.24 -2.50
N ALA A 28 -6.29 5.17 -1.37
CA ALA A 28 -6.30 4.00 -0.50
C ALA A 28 -6.79 2.72 -1.22
N PRO A 29 -7.97 2.71 -1.88
CA PRO A 29 -8.42 1.51 -2.60
C PRO A 29 -7.49 1.14 -3.76
N ILE A 30 -6.93 2.12 -4.48
CA ILE A 30 -5.96 1.86 -5.56
C ILE A 30 -4.71 1.15 -5.00
N ALA A 31 -4.14 1.67 -3.90
CA ALA A 31 -2.94 1.11 -3.29
C ALA A 31 -3.17 -0.32 -2.80
N ILE A 32 -4.28 -0.57 -2.11
CA ILE A 32 -4.64 -1.90 -1.60
C ILE A 32 -4.88 -2.87 -2.77
N GLN A 33 -5.66 -2.46 -3.77
CA GLN A 33 -5.98 -3.32 -4.90
C GLN A 33 -4.73 -3.70 -5.69
N ALA A 34 -3.84 -2.73 -5.94
CA ALA A 34 -2.57 -2.99 -6.61
C ALA A 34 -1.70 -4.00 -5.85
N VAL A 35 -1.61 -3.88 -4.52
CA VAL A 35 -0.88 -4.85 -3.68
C VAL A 35 -1.54 -6.22 -3.71
N LYS A 36 -2.87 -6.29 -3.55
CA LYS A 36 -3.62 -7.56 -3.61
C LYS A 36 -3.42 -8.27 -4.95
N ASP A 37 -3.50 -7.54 -6.06
CA ASP A 37 -3.33 -8.12 -7.40
C ASP A 37 -1.91 -8.56 -7.68
N PHE A 38 -0.91 -7.83 -7.15
CA PHE A 38 0.47 -8.26 -7.22
C PHE A 38 0.73 -9.54 -6.43
N LEU A 39 0.18 -9.65 -5.21
CA LEU A 39 0.36 -10.82 -4.34
C LEU A 39 -0.36 -12.09 -4.83
N LYS A 40 -1.26 -12.00 -5.81
CA LYS A 40 -1.85 -13.18 -6.48
C LYS A 40 -0.86 -13.90 -7.40
N GLN A 41 0.26 -13.27 -7.75
CA GLN A 41 1.28 -13.82 -8.64
C GLN A 41 2.39 -14.50 -7.83
N GLU A 42 3.18 -15.35 -8.48
CA GLU A 42 4.37 -15.93 -7.83
C GLU A 42 5.36 -14.82 -7.48
N THR A 43 5.66 -14.68 -6.19
CA THR A 43 6.50 -13.59 -5.68
C THR A 43 7.22 -13.98 -4.39
N SER A 44 8.41 -13.42 -4.20
CA SER A 44 9.19 -13.56 -2.97
C SER A 44 8.60 -12.76 -1.81
N ILE A 45 7.77 -11.75 -2.09
CA ILE A 45 7.09 -10.95 -1.08
C ILE A 45 6.05 -11.81 -0.34
N LYS A 46 6.12 -11.82 0.98
CA LYS A 46 5.20 -12.53 1.88
C LYS A 46 4.35 -11.57 2.72
N GLU A 47 4.87 -10.38 3.01
CA GLU A 47 4.19 -9.39 3.84
C GLU A 47 4.33 -7.98 3.27
N VAL A 48 3.23 -7.22 3.31
CA VAL A 48 3.21 -5.81 2.93
C VAL A 48 2.52 -5.03 4.05
N TYR A 49 3.21 -4.00 4.54
CA TYR A 49 2.70 -3.09 5.56
C TYR A 49 2.39 -1.74 4.93
N PHE A 50 1.22 -1.19 5.23
CA PHE A 50 0.93 0.22 4.98
C PHE A 50 1.23 1.00 6.26
N VAL A 51 2.24 1.87 6.21
CA VAL A 51 2.67 2.71 7.34
C VAL A 51 1.98 4.06 7.22
N LEU A 52 0.90 4.23 7.98
CA LEU A 52 -0.04 5.33 7.86
C LEU A 52 0.18 6.30 9.01
N PHE A 53 0.52 7.56 8.67
CA PHE A 53 1.06 8.53 9.63
C PHE A 53 0.06 9.01 10.69
N ASN A 54 -1.23 9.04 10.35
CA ASN A 54 -2.27 9.53 11.25
C ASN A 54 -3.57 8.72 11.09
N ASP A 55 -4.49 8.91 12.04
CA ASP A 55 -5.74 8.19 12.13
C ASP A 55 -6.60 8.37 10.88
N GLN A 56 -6.69 9.58 10.33
CA GLN A 56 -7.46 9.83 9.10
C GLN A 56 -6.97 8.98 7.92
N THR A 57 -5.65 8.85 7.77
CA THR A 57 -5.05 8.02 6.71
C THR A 57 -5.28 6.54 7.01
N TYR A 58 -5.15 6.14 8.27
CA TYR A 58 -5.42 4.78 8.72
C TYR A 58 -6.84 4.34 8.41
N GLU A 59 -7.83 5.14 8.82
CA GLU A 59 -9.25 4.89 8.58
C GLU A 59 -9.57 4.79 7.07
N ALA A 60 -8.94 5.63 6.23
CA ALA A 60 -9.14 5.54 4.78
C ALA A 60 -8.67 4.19 4.21
N TYR A 61 -7.57 3.63 4.71
CA TYR A 61 -7.08 2.32 4.27
C TYR A 61 -7.89 1.17 4.88
N VAL A 62 -8.31 1.27 6.13
CA VAL A 62 -9.19 0.26 6.77
C VAL A 62 -10.51 0.14 6.02
N ASN A 63 -11.14 1.27 5.66
CA ASN A 63 -12.40 1.27 4.92
C ASN A 63 -12.27 0.79 3.47
N ALA A 64 -11.06 0.82 2.91
CA ALA A 64 -10.77 0.40 1.54
C ALA A 64 -10.28 -1.05 1.41
N ALA A 65 -9.96 -1.70 2.54
CA ALA A 65 -9.46 -3.07 2.60
C ALA A 65 -10.57 -4.11 2.37
#